data_AF-A0A7Y4ZDS3-F1
#
_entry.id   AF-A0A7Y4ZDS3-F1
#
_cell.length_a   1.000
_cell.length_b   1.000
_cell.length_c   1.000
_cell.angle_alpha   90.00
_cell.angle_beta   90.00
_cell.angle_gamma   90.00
#
_symmetry.space_group_name_H-M   'P 1'
#
loop_
_entity.id
_entity.type
_entity.pdbx_description
1 polymer ?
#
loop_
_entity_poly.entity_id
_entity_poly.type
_entity_poly.pdbx_seq_one_letter_code
_entity_poly.pdbx_strand_id
1 'polypeptide(L)'
;METKKRPDTKANDSELSPEKKAQQAKALAQATLRPSANAAAVIAEYGKPFGNQDVIELMDVLVTSMTELNNGDLKRCENMLMGQAYALQAIFMNLSLRSKNQEYLKSTETFLRLALKAQSQCRATLETLAAIKNPPVIFAKQANISNGHQQVNNGIPPTHAGKNNFLQNTQLEANDGSTTLDTGTTGKTSIDDKAMATVE
;
A
#
# COMPACT_ATOMS: atom_id res chain seq x y z
N MET A 1 3.28 52.69 -65.30
CA MET A 1 2.92 51.25 -65.44
C MET A 1 3.78 50.45 -64.47
N GLU A 2 3.19 49.39 -63.91
CA GLU A 2 3.79 48.32 -63.10
C GLU A 2 3.92 48.55 -61.58
N THR A 3 2.79 48.38 -60.90
CA THR A 3 2.70 47.97 -59.49
C THR A 3 3.15 46.53 -59.32
N LYS A 4 4.34 46.30 -58.73
CA LYS A 4 4.83 44.97 -58.37
C LYS A 4 4.14 44.47 -57.10
N LYS A 5 3.01 43.79 -57.28
CA LYS A 5 2.27 43.06 -56.23
C LYS A 5 3.12 41.88 -55.76
N ARG A 6 3.48 41.84 -54.48
CA ARG A 6 4.13 40.67 -53.84
C ARG A 6 3.06 39.58 -53.67
N PRO A 7 3.39 38.29 -53.88
CA PRO A 7 2.43 37.22 -53.70
C PRO A 7 2.24 36.97 -52.20
N ASP A 8 0.98 36.97 -51.76
CA ASP A 8 0.56 36.52 -50.44
C ASP A 8 0.86 35.03 -50.30
N THR A 9 1.94 34.68 -49.60
CA THR A 9 2.17 33.33 -49.11
C THR A 9 1.14 33.05 -48.01
N LYS A 10 -0.04 32.57 -48.42
CA LYS A 10 -0.96 31.87 -47.51
C LYS A 10 -0.23 30.62 -47.03
N ALA A 11 0.30 30.68 -45.81
CA ALA A 11 0.80 29.53 -45.10
C ALA A 11 -0.33 28.51 -44.99
N ASN A 12 0.00 27.32 -45.45
CA ASN A 12 -0.87 26.18 -45.69
C ASN A 12 -1.35 25.63 -44.34
N ASP A 13 -2.61 25.90 -43.96
CA ASP A 13 -3.32 25.10 -42.96
C ASP A 13 -3.51 23.70 -43.54
N SER A 14 -2.50 22.85 -43.37
CA SER A 14 -2.62 21.44 -43.76
C SER A 14 -3.67 20.79 -42.87
N GLU A 15 -4.89 20.66 -43.37
CA GLU A 15 -5.89 19.80 -42.76
C GLU A 15 -5.29 18.40 -42.59
N LEU A 16 -5.06 17.99 -41.35
CA LEU A 16 -4.58 16.64 -41.07
C LEU A 16 -5.55 15.62 -41.68
N SER A 17 -5.00 14.64 -42.41
CA SER A 17 -5.75 13.48 -42.92
C SER A 17 -6.64 12.88 -41.81
N PRO A 18 -7.86 12.40 -42.14
CA PRO A 18 -8.78 11.79 -41.17
C PRO A 18 -8.12 10.74 -40.28
N GLU A 19 -7.19 9.95 -40.84
CA GLU A 19 -6.41 8.95 -40.11
C GLU A 19 -5.46 9.57 -39.08
N LYS A 20 -4.77 10.67 -39.43
CA LYS A 20 -3.89 11.38 -38.49
C LYS A 20 -4.69 12.06 -37.38
N LYS A 21 -5.89 12.58 -37.68
CA LYS A 21 -6.82 13.13 -36.66
C LYS A 21 -7.29 12.03 -35.69
N ALA A 22 -7.68 10.86 -36.20
CA ALA A 22 -8.07 9.72 -35.37
C ALA A 22 -6.90 9.21 -34.51
N GLN A 23 -5.69 9.15 -35.06
CA GLN A 23 -4.49 8.75 -34.34
C GLN A 23 -4.10 9.76 -33.25
N GLN A 24 -4.22 11.06 -33.53
CA GLN A 24 -4.02 12.12 -32.53
C GLN A 24 -5.08 12.06 -31.42
N ALA A 25 -6.35 11.86 -31.76
CA ALA A 25 -7.41 11.72 -30.78
C ALA A 25 -7.17 10.51 -29.86
N LYS A 26 -6.72 9.38 -30.42
CA LYS A 26 -6.35 8.20 -29.64
C LYS A 26 -5.12 8.44 -28.76
N ALA A 27 -4.09 9.11 -29.28
CA ALA A 27 -2.89 9.45 -28.51
C ALA A 27 -3.22 10.39 -27.34
N LEU A 28 -4.09 11.38 -27.57
CA LEU A 28 -4.58 12.28 -26.54
C LEU A 28 -5.38 11.52 -25.47
N ALA A 29 -6.31 10.65 -25.86
CA ALA A 29 -7.07 9.83 -24.91
C ALA A 29 -6.15 8.91 -24.08
N GLN A 30 -5.14 8.32 -24.71
CA GLN A 30 -4.13 7.52 -24.01
C GLN A 30 -3.33 8.37 -23.02
N ALA A 31 -2.92 9.59 -23.41
CA ALA A 31 -2.24 10.51 -22.52
C ALA A 31 -3.13 10.89 -21.33
N THR A 32 -4.41 11.20 -21.54
CA THR A 32 -5.37 11.48 -20.46
C THR A 32 -5.56 10.29 -19.53
N LEU A 33 -5.58 9.05 -20.03
CA LEU A 33 -5.75 7.88 -19.16
C LEU A 33 -4.47 7.48 -18.40
N ARG A 34 -3.32 8.10 -18.68
CA ARG A 34 -2.11 7.84 -17.89
C ARG A 34 -2.31 8.34 -16.46
N PRO A 35 -2.07 7.51 -15.43
CA PRO A 35 -2.20 7.92 -14.03
C PRO A 35 -1.37 9.17 -13.69
N SER A 36 -0.18 9.30 -14.28
CA SER A 36 0.70 10.45 -14.09
C SER A 36 0.12 11.75 -14.65
N ALA A 37 -0.55 11.71 -15.80
CA ALA A 37 -1.12 12.90 -16.42
C ALA A 37 -2.34 13.42 -15.64
N ASN A 38 -3.23 12.51 -15.23
CA ASN A 38 -4.39 12.88 -14.40
C ASN A 38 -3.96 13.41 -13.04
N ALA A 39 -3.00 12.74 -12.38
CA ALA A 39 -2.49 13.19 -11.09
C ALA A 39 -1.78 14.55 -11.22
N ALA A 40 -0.98 14.77 -12.27
CA ALA A 40 -0.32 16.05 -12.51
C ALA A 40 -1.32 17.20 -12.66
N ALA A 41 -2.39 17.00 -13.43
CA ALA A 41 -3.42 18.02 -13.62
C ALA A 41 -4.09 18.42 -12.30
N VAL A 42 -4.43 17.44 -11.45
CA VAL A 42 -5.02 17.70 -10.14
C VAL A 42 -4.01 18.37 -9.21
N ILE A 43 -2.76 17.89 -9.16
CA ILE A 43 -1.71 18.47 -8.31
C ILE A 43 -1.43 19.92 -8.71
N ALA A 44 -1.40 20.25 -10.00
CA ALA A 44 -1.21 21.62 -10.46
C ALA A 44 -2.34 22.55 -9.97
N GLU A 45 -3.59 22.09 -9.95
CA GLU A 45 -4.72 22.90 -9.49
C GLU A 45 -4.73 23.14 -7.98
N TYR A 46 -4.41 22.11 -7.19
CA TYR A 46 -4.41 22.19 -5.72
C TYR A 46 -3.06 22.63 -5.13
N GLY A 47 -2.00 22.60 -5.93
CA GLY A 47 -0.63 22.94 -5.56
C GLY A 47 -0.28 24.43 -5.63
N LYS A 48 -1.26 25.31 -5.92
CA LYS A 48 -1.09 26.77 -6.00
C LYS A 48 -0.32 27.39 -4.80
N PRO A 49 -0.45 26.91 -3.54
CA PRO A 49 0.36 27.40 -2.43
C PRO A 49 1.88 27.23 -2.62
N PHE A 50 2.32 26.31 -3.48
CA PHE A 50 3.72 26.04 -3.80
C PHE A 50 4.21 26.78 -5.06
N GLY A 51 3.39 27.65 -5.64
CA GLY A 51 3.68 28.40 -6.87
C GLY A 51 3.04 27.79 -8.12
N ASN A 52 3.28 28.41 -9.28
CA ASN A 52 2.85 27.86 -10.57
C ASN A 52 3.68 26.61 -10.88
N GLN A 53 2.99 25.49 -11.11
CA GLN A 53 3.62 24.22 -11.43
C GLN A 53 3.33 23.86 -12.88
N ASP A 54 4.38 23.50 -13.64
CA ASP A 54 4.19 23.00 -15.00
C ASP A 54 3.66 21.56 -14.96
N VAL A 55 2.62 21.29 -15.74
CA VAL A 55 1.93 19.99 -15.74
C VAL A 55 2.80 18.91 -16.37
N ILE A 56 3.65 19.26 -17.34
CA ILE A 56 4.55 18.30 -17.99
C ILE A 56 5.68 17.91 -17.03
N GLU A 57 6.31 18.88 -16.36
CA GLU A 57 7.31 18.61 -15.33
C GLU A 57 6.74 17.77 -14.17
N LEU A 58 5.52 18.09 -13.70
CA LEU A 58 4.83 17.28 -12.68
C LEU A 58 4.59 15.85 -13.15
N MET A 59 4.16 15.67 -14.40
CA MET A 59 3.94 14.35 -14.98
C MET A 59 5.22 13.53 -14.99
N ASP A 60 6.36 14.11 -15.36
CA ASP A 60 7.65 13.41 -15.39
C ASP A 60 8.09 12.97 -13.99
N VAL A 61 7.98 13.85 -12.99
CA VAL A 61 8.30 13.51 -11.59
C VAL A 61 7.37 12.39 -11.07
N LEU A 62 6.09 12.43 -11.44
CA LEU A 62 5.12 11.38 -11.08
C LEU A 62 5.44 10.05 -11.74
N VAL A 63 5.86 10.04 -13.01
CA VAL A 63 6.33 8.83 -13.68
C VAL A 63 7.52 8.24 -12.92
N THR A 64 8.51 9.05 -12.56
CA THR A 64 9.65 8.59 -11.75
C THR A 64 9.18 8.00 -10.42
N SER A 65 8.31 8.69 -9.69
CA SER A 65 7.78 8.21 -8.42
C SER A 65 7.01 6.88 -8.56
N MET A 66 6.25 6.70 -9.63
CA MET A 66 5.52 5.46 -9.90
C MET A 66 6.47 4.32 -10.29
N THR A 67 7.55 4.62 -11.03
CA THR A 67 8.57 3.61 -11.35
C THR A 67 9.35 3.17 -10.11
N GLU A 68 9.71 4.08 -9.21
CA GLU A 68 10.33 3.75 -7.92
C GLU A 68 9.43 2.83 -7.08
N LEU A 69 8.13 3.16 -7.00
CA LEU A 69 7.13 2.35 -6.32
C LEU A 69 7.02 0.94 -6.93
N ASN A 70 6.96 0.84 -8.26
CA ASN A 70 6.90 -0.45 -8.96
C ASN A 70 8.18 -1.29 -8.76
N ASN A 71 9.33 -0.64 -8.50
CA ASN A 71 10.58 -1.29 -8.16
C ASN A 71 10.68 -1.69 -6.68
N GLY A 72 9.65 -1.38 -5.87
CA GLY A 72 9.59 -1.72 -4.45
C GLY A 72 10.17 -0.65 -3.52
N ASP A 73 10.56 0.54 -4.01
CA ASP A 73 10.95 1.64 -3.12
C ASP A 73 9.69 2.34 -2.58
N LEU A 74 9.40 2.08 -1.31
CA LEU A 74 8.24 2.63 -0.61
C LEU A 74 8.54 3.91 0.16
N LYS A 75 9.78 4.41 0.17
CA LYS A 75 10.20 5.54 1.02
C LYS A 75 9.35 6.78 0.80
N ARG A 76 9.00 7.10 -0.46
CA ARG A 76 8.13 8.26 -0.76
C ARG A 76 6.75 8.09 -0.14
N CYS A 77 6.16 6.90 -0.24
CA CYS A 77 4.86 6.59 0.36
C CYS A 77 4.93 6.61 1.89
N GLU A 78 5.98 6.04 2.50
CA GLU A 78 6.22 6.08 3.94
C GLU A 78 6.32 7.52 4.46
N ASN A 79 7.14 8.34 3.80
CA ASN A 79 7.33 9.75 4.14
C ASN A 79 6.04 10.56 3.94
N MET A 80 5.27 10.28 2.88
CA MET A 80 3.98 10.92 2.63
C MET A 80 2.99 10.60 3.74
N LEU A 81 2.85 9.33 4.14
CA LEU A 81 1.97 8.92 5.24
C LEU A 81 2.40 9.54 6.57
N MET A 82 3.71 9.60 6.83
CA MET A 82 4.25 10.26 8.02
C MET A 82 3.91 11.75 8.04
N GLY A 83 4.10 12.45 6.92
CA GLY A 83 3.72 13.87 6.80
C GLY A 83 2.21 14.10 7.00
N GLN A 84 1.37 13.23 6.45
CA GLN A 84 -0.08 13.26 6.65
C GLN A 84 -0.47 13.04 8.13
N ALA A 85 0.19 12.10 8.82
CA ALA A 85 -0.01 11.87 10.25
C ALA A 85 0.31 13.13 11.08
N TYR A 86 1.44 13.79 10.80
CA TYR A 86 1.78 15.06 11.46
C TYR A 86 0.75 16.16 11.19
N ALA A 87 0.27 16.30 9.95
CA ALA A 87 -0.76 17.29 9.61
C ALA A 87 -2.08 17.01 10.36
N LEU A 88 -2.52 15.75 10.43
CA LEU A 88 -3.72 15.34 11.17
C LEU A 88 -3.55 15.57 12.68
N GLN A 89 -2.37 15.30 13.24
CA GLN A 89 -2.04 15.60 14.63
C GLN A 89 -2.12 17.11 14.90
N ALA A 90 -1.58 17.95 14.02
CA ALA A 90 -1.67 19.40 14.15
C ALA A 90 -3.12 19.90 14.11
N ILE A 91 -3.95 19.33 13.23
CA ILE A 91 -5.39 19.64 13.15
C ILE A 91 -6.08 19.24 14.46
N PHE A 92 -5.82 18.04 14.98
CA PHE A 92 -6.36 17.59 16.27
C PHE A 92 -6.00 18.58 17.40
N MET A 93 -4.73 18.97 17.51
CA MET A 93 -4.28 19.91 18.53
C MET A 93 -4.95 21.28 18.38
N ASN A 94 -5.01 21.82 17.16
CA ASN A 94 -5.62 23.13 16.90
C ASN A 94 -7.11 23.12 17.24
N LEU A 95 -7.86 22.12 16.78
CA LEU A 95 -9.29 22.00 17.05
C LEU A 95 -9.59 21.78 18.54
N SER A 96 -8.77 21.00 19.24
CA SER A 96 -8.90 20.79 20.69
C SER A 96 -8.69 22.08 21.47
N LEU A 97 -7.67 22.86 21.10
CA LEU A 97 -7.42 24.17 21.72
C LEU A 97 -8.55 25.16 21.42
N ARG A 98 -9.06 25.19 20.19
CA ARG A 98 -10.20 26.02 19.82
C ARG A 98 -11.46 25.65 20.58
N SER A 99 -11.71 24.35 20.77
CA SER A 99 -12.82 23.83 21.55
C SER A 99 -12.78 24.28 23.01
N LYS A 100 -11.59 24.32 23.63
CA LYS A 100 -11.43 24.82 25.01
C LYS A 100 -11.85 26.28 25.16
N ASN A 101 -11.63 27.09 24.11
CA ASN A 101 -11.92 28.52 24.12
C ASN A 101 -13.33 28.85 23.61
N GLN A 102 -14.23 27.87 23.46
CA GLN A 102 -15.62 28.11 23.07
C GLN A 102 -16.54 28.23 24.28
N GLU A 103 -17.44 29.21 24.25
CA GLU A 103 -18.44 29.44 25.30
C GLU A 103 -19.71 28.60 25.10
N TYR A 104 -20.06 28.33 23.83
CA TYR A 104 -21.29 27.60 23.48
C TYR A 104 -21.03 26.12 23.28
N LEU A 105 -21.81 25.29 23.98
CA LEU A 105 -21.71 23.82 23.93
C LEU A 105 -21.74 23.26 22.51
N LYS A 106 -22.59 23.79 21.62
CA LYS A 106 -22.70 23.33 20.23
C LYS A 106 -21.40 23.52 19.43
N SER A 107 -20.71 24.64 19.65
CA SER A 107 -19.42 24.93 19.02
C SER A 107 -18.32 24.05 19.60
N THR A 108 -18.28 23.89 20.92
CA THR A 108 -17.38 22.97 21.63
C THR A 108 -17.53 21.55 21.11
N GLU A 109 -18.76 21.03 21.06
CA GLU A 109 -19.06 19.69 20.57
C GLU A 109 -18.61 19.50 19.12
N THR A 110 -18.86 20.49 18.26
CA THR A 110 -18.47 20.43 16.84
C THR A 110 -16.95 20.34 16.71
N PHE A 111 -16.20 21.24 17.35
CA PHE A 111 -14.74 21.22 17.28
C PHE A 111 -14.15 19.96 17.89
N LEU A 112 -14.65 19.51 19.04
CA LEU A 112 -14.17 18.30 19.69
C LEU A 112 -14.45 17.05 18.84
N ARG A 113 -15.62 16.96 18.20
CA ARG A 113 -15.96 15.87 17.28
C ARG A 113 -15.01 15.82 16.08
N LEU A 114 -14.75 16.97 15.44
CA LEU A 114 -13.80 17.08 14.33
C LEU A 114 -12.37 16.75 14.79
N ALA A 115 -11.96 17.17 16.00
CA ALA A 115 -10.67 16.86 16.58
C ALA A 115 -10.49 15.35 16.76
N LEU A 116 -11.43 14.68 17.44
CA LEU A 116 -11.38 13.23 17.68
C LEU A 116 -11.41 12.43 16.36
N LYS A 117 -12.07 12.95 15.33
CA LYS A 117 -12.01 12.37 13.98
C LYS A 117 -10.62 12.53 13.34
N ALA A 118 -9.97 13.69 13.49
CA ALA A 118 -8.59 13.87 13.02
C ALA A 118 -7.61 12.94 13.76
N GLN A 119 -7.77 12.77 15.07
CA GLN A 119 -6.98 11.81 15.87
C GLN A 119 -7.18 10.36 15.39
N SER A 120 -8.42 9.94 15.16
CA SER A 120 -8.71 8.57 14.71
C SER A 120 -8.14 8.29 13.32
N GLN A 121 -8.16 9.29 12.43
CA GLN A 121 -7.50 9.20 11.12
C GLN A 121 -5.98 9.19 11.24
N CYS A 122 -5.39 9.98 12.13
CA CYS A 122 -3.94 9.95 12.40
C CYS A 122 -3.49 8.53 12.83
N ARG A 123 -4.21 7.91 13.77
CA ARG A 123 -3.96 6.52 14.17
C ARG A 123 -4.05 5.57 12.97
N ALA A 124 -5.10 5.68 12.15
CA ALA A 124 -5.26 4.84 10.96
C ALA A 124 -4.11 5.01 9.95
N THR A 125 -3.59 6.23 9.77
CA THR A 125 -2.42 6.46 8.90
C THR A 125 -1.15 5.80 9.45
N LEU A 126 -0.93 5.85 10.77
CA LEU A 126 0.21 5.19 11.41
C LEU A 126 0.09 3.66 11.40
N GLU A 127 -1.13 3.13 11.55
CA GLU A 127 -1.42 1.71 11.39
C GLU A 127 -1.16 1.23 9.96
N THR A 128 -1.52 2.04 8.97
CA THR A 128 -1.21 1.77 7.56
C THR A 128 0.30 1.74 7.34
N LEU A 129 1.04 2.71 7.91
CA LEU A 129 2.49 2.72 7.84
C LEU A 129 3.12 1.49 8.52
N ALA A 130 2.61 1.11 9.70
CA ALA A 130 3.07 -0.10 10.40
C ALA A 130 2.80 -1.37 9.59
N ALA A 131 1.63 -1.48 8.96
CA ALA A 131 1.27 -2.60 8.09
C ALA A 131 2.12 -2.66 6.82
N ILE A 132 2.54 -1.51 6.26
CA ILE A 132 3.48 -1.46 5.14
C ILE A 132 4.85 -2.01 5.56
N LYS A 133 5.36 -1.61 6.74
CA LYS A 133 6.66 -2.07 7.24
C LYS A 133 6.66 -3.52 7.69
N ASN A 134 5.55 -3.98 8.28
CA ASN A 134 5.35 -5.32 8.80
C ASN A 134 4.01 -5.86 8.31
N PRO A 135 3.95 -6.43 7.10
CA PRO A 135 2.72 -6.98 6.55
C PRO A 135 2.15 -8.04 7.50
N PRO A 136 0.84 -7.98 7.82
CA PRO A 136 0.24 -8.99 8.68
C PRO A 136 0.36 -10.36 8.01
N VAL A 137 0.92 -11.32 8.74
CA VAL A 137 0.99 -12.71 8.28
C VAL A 137 -0.42 -13.29 8.35
N ILE A 138 -1.15 -13.21 7.24
CA ILE A 138 -2.44 -13.87 7.10
C ILE A 138 -2.13 -15.34 6.81
N PHE A 139 -2.18 -16.17 7.84
CA PHE A 139 -2.25 -17.61 7.65
C PHE A 139 -3.62 -17.93 7.04
N ALA A 140 -3.68 -17.92 5.70
CA ALA A 140 -4.78 -18.53 4.98
C ALA A 140 -4.75 -20.01 5.36
N LYS A 141 -5.60 -20.40 6.32
CA LYS A 141 -5.82 -21.79 6.67
C LYS A 141 -6.35 -22.43 5.38
N GLN A 142 -5.47 -23.06 4.61
CA GLN A 142 -5.84 -23.84 3.44
C GLN A 142 -6.81 -24.90 3.94
N ALA A 143 -8.10 -24.61 3.82
CA ALA A 143 -9.12 -25.62 3.85
C ALA A 143 -8.93 -26.36 2.52
N ASN A 144 -8.02 -27.35 2.52
CA ASN A 144 -8.01 -28.36 1.49
C ASN A 144 -9.26 -29.22 1.77
N ILE A 145 -10.43 -28.70 1.38
CA ILE A 145 -11.72 -29.38 1.53
C ILE A 145 -11.75 -30.47 0.46
N SER A 146 -11.06 -31.56 0.75
CA SER A 146 -11.17 -32.78 -0.03
C SER A 146 -12.53 -33.41 0.30
N ASN A 147 -13.57 -33.04 -0.45
CA ASN A 147 -14.91 -33.65 -0.35
C ASN A 147 -14.94 -35.06 -0.97
N GLY A 148 -13.91 -35.87 -0.72
CA GLY A 148 -13.82 -37.26 -1.17
C GLY A 148 -12.46 -37.60 -1.79
N HIS A 149 -12.26 -38.89 -2.03
CA HIS A 149 -11.09 -39.46 -2.70
C HIS A 149 -10.97 -38.95 -4.14
N GLN A 150 -10.30 -37.81 -4.36
CA GLN A 150 -9.91 -37.37 -5.69
C GLN A 150 -8.73 -38.21 -6.18
N GLN A 151 -9.03 -39.22 -7.00
CA GLN A 151 -8.03 -39.88 -7.81
C GLN A 151 -7.76 -39.03 -9.06
N VAL A 152 -6.57 -38.46 -9.15
CA VAL A 152 -6.07 -37.83 -10.37
C VAL A 152 -5.62 -38.94 -11.32
N ASN A 153 -6.49 -39.36 -12.24
CA ASN A 153 -6.14 -40.35 -13.25
C ASN A 153 -5.56 -39.63 -14.48
N ASN A 154 -4.31 -39.19 -14.41
CA ASN A 154 -3.58 -38.73 -15.59
C ASN A 154 -3.20 -39.99 -16.40
N GLY A 155 -4.01 -40.28 -17.41
CA GLY A 155 -4.04 -41.60 -18.06
C GLY A 155 -2.72 -42.04 -18.69
N ILE A 156 -2.21 -43.17 -18.20
CA ILE A 156 -1.48 -44.19 -18.97
C ILE A 156 -1.98 -45.56 -18.45
N PRO A 157 -2.45 -46.48 -19.31
CA PRO A 157 -2.99 -47.77 -18.86
C PRO A 157 -1.86 -48.67 -18.29
N PRO A 158 -2.16 -49.52 -17.29
CA PRO A 158 -1.13 -50.20 -16.51
C PRO A 158 -0.54 -51.38 -17.31
N THR A 159 0.78 -51.43 -17.38
CA THR A 159 1.49 -52.67 -17.71
C THR A 159 2.21 -53.15 -16.45
N HIS A 160 1.80 -54.33 -15.98
CA HIS A 160 2.37 -55.17 -14.92
C HIS A 160 2.00 -54.87 -13.44
N ALA A 161 1.54 -55.93 -12.78
CA ALA A 161 1.35 -56.03 -11.34
C ALA A 161 2.71 -55.96 -10.62
N GLY A 162 3.03 -54.79 -10.08
CA GLY A 162 4.14 -54.57 -9.16
C GLY A 162 3.62 -54.34 -7.73
N LYS A 163 4.17 -55.08 -6.78
CA LYS A 163 3.85 -55.06 -5.34
C LYS A 163 3.89 -53.61 -4.79
N ASN A 164 2.79 -53.14 -4.22
CA ASN A 164 2.73 -51.82 -3.57
C ASN A 164 3.55 -51.80 -2.27
N ASN A 165 4.74 -51.20 -2.30
CA ASN A 165 5.40 -50.73 -1.09
C ASN A 165 4.88 -49.33 -0.78
N PHE A 166 4.09 -49.20 0.28
CA PHE A 166 3.73 -47.92 0.84
C PHE A 166 4.99 -47.28 1.42
N LEU A 167 5.55 -46.28 0.73
CA LEU A 167 6.51 -45.37 1.34
C LEU A 167 5.72 -44.46 2.28
N GLN A 168 5.89 -44.70 3.58
CA GLN A 168 5.38 -43.86 4.64
C GLN A 168 6.04 -42.47 4.53
N ASN A 169 5.25 -41.41 4.53
CA ASN A 169 5.78 -40.04 4.57
C ASN A 169 6.50 -39.83 5.91
N THR A 170 7.83 -39.84 5.89
CA THR A 170 8.69 -39.37 6.98
C THR A 170 8.61 -37.85 7.05
N GLN A 171 7.54 -37.40 7.66
CA GLN A 171 7.36 -36.02 8.08
C GLN A 171 8.29 -35.79 9.28
N LEU A 172 9.48 -35.28 8.99
CA LEU A 172 10.40 -34.62 9.93
C LEU A 172 10.65 -35.39 11.24
N GLU A 173 11.36 -36.50 11.14
CA GLU A 173 12.19 -36.95 12.27
C GLU A 173 13.27 -35.88 12.45
N ALA A 174 13.19 -35.15 13.57
CA ALA A 174 14.29 -34.33 14.03
C ALA A 174 15.47 -35.29 14.31
N ASN A 175 16.42 -35.34 13.38
CA ASN A 175 17.76 -35.85 13.65
C ASN A 175 18.40 -34.90 14.66
N ASP A 176 18.11 -35.08 15.94
CA ASP A 176 18.98 -34.75 17.04
C ASP A 176 18.64 -35.72 18.19
N GLY A 177 19.59 -36.62 18.46
CA GLY A 177 19.44 -37.69 19.44
C GLY A 177 18.99 -37.16 20.80
N SER A 178 17.78 -37.52 21.21
CA SER A 178 17.29 -37.28 22.56
C SER A 178 16.13 -38.23 22.85
N THR A 179 16.48 -39.31 23.55
CA THR A 179 15.73 -40.00 24.60
C THR A 179 14.22 -39.82 24.60
N THR A 180 13.51 -40.92 24.35
CA THR A 180 12.09 -41.08 24.68
C THR A 180 11.82 -40.55 26.09
N LEU A 181 11.12 -39.41 26.19
CA LEU A 181 10.71 -38.82 27.46
C LEU A 181 9.61 -39.69 28.08
N ASP A 182 10.03 -40.57 28.97
CA ASP A 182 9.18 -41.29 29.92
C ASP A 182 8.52 -40.28 30.87
N THR A 183 7.21 -40.10 30.78
CA THR A 183 6.45 -39.13 31.57
C THR A 183 6.00 -39.71 32.91
N GLY A 184 6.96 -40.21 33.70
CA GLY A 184 6.71 -40.87 34.98
C GLY A 184 7.68 -40.44 36.08
N THR A 185 7.73 -39.15 36.43
CA THR A 185 8.45 -38.73 37.66
C THR A 185 7.89 -37.44 38.25
N THR A 186 7.47 -37.53 39.51
CA THR A 186 7.02 -36.40 40.34
C THR A 186 8.24 -35.66 40.90
N GLY A 187 8.48 -34.44 40.41
CA GLY A 187 9.55 -33.57 40.90
C GLY A 187 9.11 -32.70 42.09
N LYS A 188 9.87 -32.77 43.19
CA LYS A 188 9.66 -32.01 44.44
C LYS A 188 9.98 -30.51 44.32
N THR A 189 9.25 -29.71 45.09
CA THR A 189 9.47 -28.28 45.33
C THR A 189 10.87 -28.01 45.89
N SER A 190 11.60 -27.07 45.29
CA SER A 190 12.80 -26.48 45.90
C SER A 190 12.54 -25.02 46.21
N ILE A 191 12.65 -24.71 47.49
CA ILE A 191 12.82 -23.37 48.06
C ILE A 191 14.30 -23.03 47.89
N ASP A 192 14.65 -21.81 47.46
CA ASP A 192 15.88 -21.16 47.90
C ASP A 192 15.83 -19.64 47.65
N ASP A 193 16.06 -18.94 48.76
CA ASP A 193 15.94 -17.51 49.06
C ASP A 193 16.93 -16.58 48.34
N LYS A 194 16.61 -15.28 48.31
CA LYS A 194 17.60 -14.27 48.72
C LYS A 194 17.02 -13.01 49.33
N ALA A 195 17.45 -12.77 50.57
CA ALA A 195 17.14 -11.67 51.47
C ALA A 195 17.71 -10.30 51.05
N MET A 196 17.06 -9.21 51.47
CA MET A 196 17.68 -7.95 51.94
C MET A 196 16.71 -7.10 52.80
N ALA A 197 17.02 -7.08 54.10
CA ALA A 197 17.02 -5.98 55.09
C ALA A 197 15.78 -5.11 55.41
N THR A 198 15.58 -5.03 56.73
CA THR A 198 14.55 -4.45 57.61
C THR A 198 14.65 -2.94 57.86
N VAL A 199 13.50 -2.27 58.12
CA VAL A 199 13.36 -1.15 59.08
C VAL A 199 11.94 -1.16 59.67
N GLU A 200 11.78 -1.68 60.89
CA GLU A 200 11.33 -0.97 62.11
C GLU A 200 11.77 -1.78 63.34
#